data_AF-B0ZTE5-F1
#
_entry.id   AF-B0ZTE5-F1
#
_cell.length_a   1.000
_cell.length_b   1.000
_cell.length_c   1.000
_cell.angle_alpha   90.00
_cell.angle_beta   90.00
_cell.angle_gamma   90.00
#
_symmetry.space_group_name_H-M   'P 1'
#
loop_
_entity.id
_entity.type
_entity.pdbx_description
1 polymer ?
#
loop_
_entity_poly.entity_id
_entity_poly.type
_entity_poly.pdbx_seq_one_letter_code
_entity_poly.pdbx_strand_id
1 'polypeptide(L)'
;AYGVDKVKGDKTVVVYDLGGGTFDVSIIEMEDIDGEKHFEVLSTNGDTFLGGEDFDQRLIGYLVDEFKKDQGVDLTNDPMALQRLKEAAEKAKIELSSSEQTEVNLPYVTADASGPKHLNIKITRAKLESLVEDLLKRTIEPCKIALKDADLSTGDIDEVILVGGQTRMPKVTKMVQNFFDKEPKKDVNPDEAVAMGAAIQAGVLGGDVKDVLLLDVTPLSLGIETMGGVMTKLIEKNTTIPTNA
;
A
#
# COMPACT_ATOMS: atom_id res chain seq x y z
N ALA A 1 -16.39 -1.82 5.31
CA ALA A 1 -16.10 -1.00 6.51
C ALA A 1 -16.42 0.47 6.24
N TYR A 2 -15.82 1.06 5.21
CA TYR A 2 -16.42 2.22 4.57
C TYR A 2 -17.72 1.81 3.87
N GLY A 3 -18.73 2.69 3.79
CA GLY A 3 -19.99 2.43 3.07
C GLY A 3 -21.20 2.01 3.92
N VAL A 4 -21.00 1.07 4.85
CA VAL A 4 -22.11 0.42 5.59
C VAL A 4 -22.95 1.39 6.42
N ASP A 5 -22.35 2.43 7.01
CA ASP A 5 -23.09 3.43 7.80
C ASP A 5 -23.13 4.83 7.16
N LYS A 6 -22.31 5.06 6.12
CA LYS A 6 -21.86 6.42 5.74
C LYS A 6 -22.25 6.87 4.33
N VAL A 7 -22.67 5.96 3.45
CA VAL A 7 -23.01 6.31 2.07
C VAL A 7 -24.50 6.64 1.96
N LYS A 8 -24.77 7.78 1.32
CA LYS A 8 -26.08 8.21 0.86
C LYS A 8 -25.94 8.53 -0.62
N GLY A 9 -26.74 7.89 -1.46
CA GLY A 9 -26.66 8.02 -2.91
C GLY A 9 -25.44 7.34 -3.49
N ASP A 10 -25.41 7.31 -4.83
CA ASP A 10 -24.41 6.58 -5.60
C ASP A 10 -23.06 7.29 -5.52
N LYS A 11 -21.99 6.51 -5.35
CA LYS A 11 -20.62 7.02 -5.26
C LYS A 11 -19.63 6.06 -5.90
N THR A 12 -18.66 6.62 -6.60
CA THR A 12 -17.47 5.88 -7.04
C THR A 12 -16.29 6.23 -6.15
N VAL A 13 -15.68 5.23 -5.52
CA VAL A 13 -14.55 5.43 -4.62
C VAL A 13 -13.32 4.70 -5.10
N VAL A 14 -12.14 5.23 -4.76
CA VAL A 14 -10.88 4.50 -4.89
C VAL A 14 -10.36 4.12 -3.51
N VAL A 15 -10.03 2.84 -3.34
CA VAL A 15 -9.30 2.35 -2.17
C VAL A 15 -7.85 2.18 -2.58
N TYR A 16 -6.96 2.93 -1.95
CA TYR A 16 -5.51 2.82 -2.10
C TYR A 16 -4.95 2.17 -0.84
N ASP A 17 -4.54 0.90 -0.93
CA ASP A 17 -3.98 0.13 0.18
C ASP A 17 -2.48 -0.05 -0.03
N LEU A 18 -1.68 0.61 0.81
CA LEU A 18 -0.22 0.42 0.82
C LEU A 18 0.17 -0.13 2.19
N GLY A 19 0.36 -1.45 2.22
CA GLY A 19 0.67 -2.22 3.41
C GLY A 19 2.17 -2.38 3.66
N GLY A 20 2.52 -3.40 4.44
CA GLY A 20 3.91 -3.74 4.73
C GLY A 20 4.65 -4.44 3.59
N GLY A 21 3.95 -5.19 2.73
CA GLY A 21 4.57 -5.96 1.64
C GLY A 21 3.83 -5.94 0.31
N THR A 22 2.57 -5.48 0.28
CA THR A 22 1.77 -5.37 -0.94
C THR A 22 1.19 -3.98 -1.11
N PHE A 23 0.91 -3.66 -2.36
CA PHE A 23 0.19 -2.48 -2.77
C PHE A 23 -1.00 -2.92 -3.62
N ASP A 24 -2.19 -2.45 -3.25
CA ASP A 24 -3.43 -2.74 -3.96
C ASP A 24 -4.21 -1.44 -4.20
N VAL A 25 -4.86 -1.36 -5.35
CA VAL A 25 -5.80 -0.29 -5.69
C VAL A 25 -7.06 -0.89 -6.28
N SER A 26 -8.21 -0.49 -5.76
CA SER A 26 -9.51 -0.91 -6.28
C SER A 26 -10.41 0.29 -6.49
N ILE A 27 -11.12 0.29 -7.62
CA ILE A 27 -12.19 1.24 -7.90
C ILE A 27 -13.50 0.52 -7.63
N ILE A 28 -14.30 1.11 -6.74
CA ILE A 28 -15.51 0.49 -6.22
C ILE A 28 -16.67 1.47 -6.41
N GLU A 29 -17.72 1.00 -7.06
CA GLU A 29 -18.99 1.69 -7.12
C GLU A 29 -19.86 1.27 -5.95
N MET A 30 -20.50 2.25 -5.31
CA MET A 30 -21.38 2.08 -4.16
C MET A 30 -22.73 2.66 -4.52
N GLU A 31 -23.76 1.82 -4.60
CA GLU A 31 -25.12 2.23 -4.92
C GLU A 31 -26.08 1.87 -3.78
N ASP A 32 -27.16 2.65 -3.63
CA ASP A 32 -28.26 2.37 -2.71
C ASP A 32 -29.53 2.12 -3.54
N ILE A 33 -29.82 0.84 -3.78
CA ILE A 33 -30.94 0.39 -4.62
C ILE A 33 -32.01 -0.20 -3.71
N ASP A 34 -33.17 0.45 -3.66
CA ASP A 34 -34.33 0.00 -2.87
C ASP A 34 -34.02 -0.27 -1.38
N GLY A 35 -33.01 0.42 -0.81
CA GLY A 35 -32.56 0.26 0.57
C GLY A 35 -31.51 -0.84 0.77
N GLU A 36 -31.12 -1.56 -0.30
CA GLU A 36 -29.99 -2.48 -0.33
C GLU A 36 -28.73 -1.77 -0.82
N LYS A 37 -27.62 -1.98 -0.10
CA LYS A 37 -26.33 -1.37 -0.43
C LYS A 37 -25.55 -2.29 -1.36
N HIS A 38 -25.32 -1.83 -2.57
CA HIS A 38 -24.56 -2.56 -3.58
C HIS A 38 -23.13 -2.03 -3.61
N PHE A 39 -22.18 -2.94 -3.53
CA PHE A 39 -20.75 -2.66 -3.66
C PHE A 39 -20.23 -3.44 -4.86
N GLU A 40 -19.85 -2.77 -5.93
CA GLU A 40 -19.31 -3.40 -7.12
C GLU A 40 -17.86 -2.96 -7.36
N VAL A 41 -16.95 -3.93 -7.44
CA VAL A 41 -15.57 -3.68 -7.83
C VAL A 41 -15.51 -3.54 -9.34
N LEU A 42 -15.35 -2.31 -9.84
CA LEU A 42 -15.24 -2.04 -11.28
C LEU A 42 -13.90 -2.51 -11.83
N SER A 43 -12.83 -2.31 -11.05
CA SER A 43 -11.50 -2.77 -11.40
C SER A 43 -10.58 -2.87 -10.19
N THR A 44 -9.56 -3.70 -10.31
CA THR A 44 -8.49 -3.80 -9.32
C THR A 44 -7.12 -3.96 -9.99
N ASN A 45 -6.09 -3.41 -9.35
CA ASN A 45 -4.70 -3.55 -9.77
C ASN A 45 -3.77 -3.44 -8.55
N GLY A 46 -2.48 -3.74 -8.72
CA GLY A 46 -1.55 -3.71 -7.60
C GLY A 46 -0.18 -4.28 -7.91
N ASP A 47 0.64 -4.36 -6.88
CA ASP A 47 1.95 -5.00 -6.87
C ASP A 47 2.11 -5.80 -5.57
N THR A 48 2.11 -7.13 -5.67
CA THR A 48 2.20 -8.02 -4.50
C THR A 48 3.61 -8.10 -3.91
N PHE A 49 4.56 -7.33 -4.44
CA PHE A 49 5.94 -7.23 -3.97
C PHE A 49 6.38 -5.76 -3.86
N LEU A 50 5.48 -4.92 -3.31
CA LEU A 50 5.72 -3.51 -3.05
C LEU A 50 5.03 -3.10 -1.75
N GLY A 51 5.78 -2.75 -0.72
CA GLY A 51 5.21 -2.26 0.53
C GLY A 51 6.22 -1.58 1.44
N GLY A 52 5.82 -1.35 2.69
CA GLY A 52 6.66 -0.68 3.69
C GLY A 52 8.02 -1.33 3.94
N GLU A 53 8.16 -2.64 3.74
CA GLU A 53 9.45 -3.33 3.84
C GLU A 53 10.44 -2.83 2.77
N ASP A 54 9.99 -2.54 1.55
CA ASP A 54 10.86 -1.97 0.51
C ASP A 54 11.38 -0.58 0.92
N PHE A 55 10.54 0.22 1.58
CA PHE A 55 10.91 1.53 2.11
C PHE A 55 11.98 1.39 3.20
N ASP A 56 11.83 0.41 4.08
CA ASP A 56 12.82 0.08 5.11
C ASP A 56 14.14 -0.35 4.47
N GLN A 57 14.11 -1.19 3.42
CA GLN A 57 15.31 -1.62 2.71
C GLN A 57 16.08 -0.44 2.09
N ARG A 58 15.40 0.58 1.54
CA ARG A 58 16.06 1.79 1.03
C ARG A 58 16.80 2.56 2.13
N LEU A 59 16.18 2.66 3.29
CA LEU A 59 16.77 3.35 4.44
C LEU A 59 17.93 2.55 5.05
N ILE A 60 17.79 1.22 5.15
CA ILE A 60 18.86 0.31 5.60
C ILE A 60 20.07 0.43 4.67
N GLY A 61 19.87 0.35 3.35
CA GLY A 61 20.96 0.48 2.37
C GLY A 61 21.72 1.80 2.53
N TYR A 62 20.99 2.91 2.67
CA TYR A 62 21.59 4.22 2.95
C TYR A 62 22.39 4.24 4.25
N LEU A 63 21.84 3.69 5.34
CA LEU A 63 22.50 3.64 6.64
C LEU A 63 23.78 2.80 6.63
N VAL A 64 23.76 1.65 5.95
CA VAL A 64 24.93 0.80 5.73
C VAL A 64 26.01 1.55 4.96
N ASP A 65 25.65 2.20 3.86
CA ASP A 65 26.59 2.94 3.02
C ASP A 65 27.24 4.10 3.78
N GLU A 66 26.48 4.86 4.55
CA GLU A 66 27.00 5.96 5.35
C GLU A 66 27.90 5.45 6.48
N PHE A 67 27.51 4.38 7.17
CA PHE A 67 28.34 3.78 8.22
C PHE A 67 29.65 3.22 7.65
N LYS A 68 29.61 2.61 6.46
CA LYS A 68 30.81 2.11 5.77
C LYS A 68 31.74 3.25 5.35
N LYS A 69 31.20 4.39 4.90
CA LYS A 69 32.01 5.59 4.57
C LYS A 69 32.68 6.18 5.81
N ASP A 70 31.98 6.23 6.95
CA ASP A 70 32.46 6.87 8.18
C ASP A 70 33.40 5.96 8.99
N GLN A 71 33.05 4.67 9.14
CA GLN A 71 33.76 3.73 10.02
C GLN A 71 34.58 2.68 9.27
N GLY A 72 34.45 2.57 7.94
CA GLY A 72 35.17 1.60 7.13
C GLY A 72 34.70 0.14 7.29
N VAL A 73 33.61 -0.09 8.02
CA VAL A 73 33.07 -1.43 8.32
C VAL A 73 31.75 -1.64 7.59
N ASP A 74 31.62 -2.81 6.95
CA ASP A 74 30.42 -3.19 6.23
C ASP A 74 29.50 -4.02 7.14
N LEU A 75 28.38 -3.41 7.56
CA LEU A 75 27.42 -4.05 8.46
C LEU A 75 26.66 -5.20 7.79
N THR A 76 26.64 -5.32 6.46
CA THR A 76 25.87 -6.39 5.79
C THR A 76 26.40 -7.79 6.09
N ASN A 77 27.64 -7.89 6.56
CA ASN A 77 28.29 -9.14 6.91
C ASN A 77 28.00 -9.59 8.36
N ASP A 78 27.31 -8.76 9.14
CA ASP A 78 26.95 -9.02 10.54
C ASP A 78 25.42 -9.14 10.69
N PRO A 79 24.87 -10.37 10.73
CA PRO A 79 23.43 -10.60 10.83
C PRO A 79 22.78 -9.96 12.06
N MET A 80 23.49 -9.87 13.19
CA MET A 80 22.96 -9.27 14.42
C MET A 80 22.90 -7.75 14.29
N ALA A 81 23.93 -7.14 13.70
CA ALA A 81 23.93 -5.71 13.41
C ALA A 81 22.82 -5.34 12.42
N LEU A 82 22.62 -6.14 11.35
CA LEU A 82 21.56 -5.94 10.36
C LEU A 82 20.17 -6.00 10.98
N GLN A 83 19.89 -6.96 11.87
CA GLN A 83 18.59 -7.07 12.53
C GLN A 83 18.29 -5.81 13.36
N ARG A 84 19.25 -5.35 14.15
CA ARG A 84 19.11 -4.10 14.93
C ARG A 84 18.96 -2.88 14.03
N LEU A 85 19.64 -2.86 12.88
CA LEU A 85 19.53 -1.80 11.90
C LEU A 85 18.15 -1.78 11.23
N LYS A 86 17.57 -2.95 10.93
CA LYS A 86 16.22 -3.07 10.37
C LYS A 86 15.18 -2.47 11.31
N GLU A 87 15.19 -2.85 12.58
CA GLU A 87 14.28 -2.31 13.60
C GLU A 87 14.44 -0.79 13.77
N ALA A 88 15.68 -0.30 13.77
CA ALA A 88 15.95 1.13 13.92
C ALA A 88 15.56 1.93 12.67
N ALA A 89 15.73 1.37 11.47
CA ALA A 89 15.33 1.98 10.21
C ALA A 89 13.81 2.09 10.11
N GLU A 90 13.07 1.02 10.41
CA GLU A 90 11.60 1.05 10.42
C GLU A 90 11.07 2.10 11.41
N LYS A 91 11.63 2.12 12.62
CA LYS A 91 11.28 3.14 13.62
C LYS A 91 11.55 4.56 13.12
N ALA A 92 12.72 4.80 12.52
CA ALA A 92 13.06 6.10 11.95
C ALA A 92 12.12 6.50 10.80
N LYS A 93 11.75 5.58 9.90
CA LYS A 93 10.75 5.80 8.84
C LYS A 93 9.41 6.25 9.42
N ILE A 94 8.95 5.57 10.47
CA ILE A 94 7.69 5.90 11.15
C ILE A 94 7.77 7.28 11.83
N GLU A 95 8.85 7.57 12.56
CA GLU A 95 9.04 8.88 13.21
C GLU A 95 9.08 10.03 12.20
N LEU A 96 9.69 9.82 11.03
CA LEU A 96 9.73 10.80 9.95
C LEU A 96 8.37 11.07 9.30
N SER A 97 7.34 10.26 9.58
CA SER A 97 5.97 10.54 9.15
C SER A 97 5.32 11.68 9.95
N SER A 98 5.84 12.00 11.14
CA SER A 98 5.37 13.13 11.96
C SER A 98 6.45 14.21 12.17
N SER A 99 7.73 13.84 12.14
CA SER A 99 8.87 14.74 12.36
C SER A 99 9.63 15.04 11.08
N GLU A 100 10.26 16.21 10.98
CA GLU A 100 11.10 16.56 9.80
C GLU A 100 12.48 15.89 9.83
N GLN A 101 12.91 15.41 11.00
CA GLN A 101 14.20 14.79 11.23
C GLN A 101 14.13 13.80 12.39
N THR A 102 14.94 12.74 12.31
CA THR A 102 15.21 11.80 13.41
C THR A 102 16.70 11.43 13.43
N GLU A 103 17.12 10.68 14.44
CA GLU A 103 18.47 10.18 14.63
C GLU A 103 18.44 8.67 14.86
N VAL A 104 19.12 7.92 13.99
CA VAL A 104 19.36 6.50 14.17
C VAL A 104 20.60 6.34 15.04
N ASN A 105 20.40 5.89 16.27
CA ASN A 105 21.47 5.72 17.26
C ASN A 105 21.53 4.26 17.73
N LEU A 106 22.55 3.53 17.27
CA LEU A 106 22.83 2.14 17.65
C LEU A 106 24.20 2.06 18.33
N PRO A 107 24.26 2.10 19.67
CA PRO A 107 25.51 1.91 20.38
C PRO A 107 25.97 0.45 20.28
N TYR A 108 27.28 0.24 20.20
CA TYR A 108 27.89 -1.09 20.09
C TYR A 108 27.26 -1.91 18.97
N VAL A 109 27.11 -1.30 17.79
CA VAL A 109 26.47 -1.95 16.63
C VAL A 109 27.33 -3.08 16.08
N THR A 110 28.65 -2.91 16.11
CA THR A 110 29.64 -3.92 15.75
C THR A 110 31.00 -3.60 16.43
N ALA A 111 32.06 -4.35 16.14
CA ALA A 111 33.41 -4.08 16.62
C ALA A 111 34.46 -4.42 15.55
N ASP A 112 35.59 -3.71 15.57
CA ASP A 112 36.76 -4.00 14.75
C ASP A 112 38.05 -4.08 15.61
N ALA A 113 39.22 -4.16 14.97
CA ALA A 113 40.50 -4.20 15.67
C ALA A 113 40.80 -2.95 16.53
N SER A 114 40.12 -1.82 16.28
CA SER A 114 40.22 -0.59 17.06
C SER A 114 39.25 -0.54 18.24
N GLY A 115 38.29 -1.46 18.31
CA GLY A 115 37.33 -1.58 19.40
C GLY A 115 35.86 -1.52 18.94
N PRO A 116 34.92 -1.31 19.88
CA PRO A 116 33.50 -1.22 19.56
C PRO A 116 33.17 0.01 18.71
N LYS A 117 32.18 -0.15 17.82
CA LYS A 117 31.68 0.89 16.92
C LYS A 117 30.22 1.23 17.23
N HIS A 118 29.85 2.48 16.97
CA HIS A 118 28.50 3.00 17.21
C HIS A 118 28.01 3.64 15.92
N LEU A 119 26.74 3.44 15.57
CA LEU A 119 26.10 4.14 14.47
C LEU A 119 25.31 5.31 15.04
N ASN A 120 25.61 6.53 14.61
CA ASN A 120 24.86 7.73 14.94
C ASN A 120 24.67 8.57 13.67
N ILE A 121 23.50 8.45 13.05
CA ILE A 121 23.20 9.10 11.78
C ILE A 121 21.89 9.86 11.90
N LYS A 122 21.95 11.17 11.63
CA LYS A 122 20.77 12.03 11.52
C LYS A 122 20.18 11.94 10.12
N ILE A 123 18.87 11.77 10.03
CA ILE A 123 18.14 11.60 8.77
C ILE A 123 16.96 12.56 8.75
N THR A 124 16.80 13.28 7.64
CA THR A 124 15.67 14.18 7.40
C THR A 124 14.57 13.48 6.60
N ARG A 125 13.32 13.95 6.73
CA ARG A 125 12.19 13.48 5.91
C ARG A 125 12.50 13.65 4.43
N ALA A 126 13.08 14.79 4.04
CA ALA A 126 13.49 15.04 2.66
C ALA A 126 14.49 13.99 2.14
N LYS A 127 15.41 13.52 2.99
CA LYS A 127 16.34 12.45 2.61
C LYS A 127 15.58 11.12 2.42
N LEU A 128 14.71 10.74 3.35
CA LEU A 128 13.86 9.54 3.20
C LEU A 128 13.04 9.60 1.91
N GLU A 129 12.36 10.72 1.65
CA GLU A 129 11.58 10.92 0.43
C GLU A 129 12.40 10.71 -0.84
N SER A 130 13.65 11.19 -0.88
CA SER A 130 14.55 10.98 -2.01
C SER A 130 14.97 9.52 -2.22
N LEU A 131 15.02 8.72 -1.16
CA LEU A 131 15.43 7.32 -1.20
C LEU A 131 14.32 6.39 -1.71
N VAL A 132 13.05 6.80 -1.57
CA VAL A 132 11.86 6.00 -1.88
C VAL A 132 10.99 6.58 -3.00
N GLU A 133 11.44 7.65 -3.67
CA GLU A 133 10.65 8.37 -4.66
C GLU A 133 10.20 7.47 -5.82
N ASP A 134 11.04 6.55 -6.27
CA ASP A 134 10.72 5.59 -7.32
C ASP A 134 9.73 4.51 -6.87
N LEU A 135 9.78 4.07 -5.59
CA LEU A 135 8.78 3.17 -5.02
C LEU A 135 7.40 3.84 -5.00
N LEU A 136 7.34 5.12 -4.65
CA LEU A 136 6.12 5.91 -4.70
C LEU A 136 5.60 6.07 -6.13
N LYS A 137 6.47 6.29 -7.11
CA LYS A 137 6.04 6.35 -8.52
C LYS A 137 5.48 5.01 -9.01
N ARG A 138 6.02 3.89 -8.53
CA ARG A 138 5.50 2.54 -8.86
C ARG A 138 4.07 2.32 -8.39
N THR A 139 3.59 2.99 -7.34
CA THR A 139 2.20 2.85 -6.89
C THR A 139 1.20 3.63 -7.74
N ILE A 140 1.65 4.63 -8.52
CA ILE A 140 0.75 5.45 -9.35
C ILE A 140 0.37 4.76 -10.67
N GLU A 141 1.25 3.94 -11.24
CA GLU A 141 0.97 3.24 -12.49
C GLU A 141 -0.22 2.26 -12.37
N PRO A 142 -0.33 1.42 -11.32
CA PRO A 142 -1.52 0.61 -11.09
C PRO A 142 -2.81 1.44 -10.94
N CYS A 143 -2.74 2.63 -10.33
CA CYS A 143 -3.91 3.53 -10.24
C CYS A 143 -4.40 3.99 -11.62
N LYS A 144 -3.48 4.31 -12.54
CA LYS A 144 -3.82 4.66 -13.93
C LYS A 144 -4.45 3.48 -14.67
N ILE A 145 -3.91 2.28 -14.46
CA ILE A 145 -4.42 1.05 -15.09
C ILE A 145 -5.82 0.74 -14.56
N ALA A 146 -6.05 0.82 -13.25
CA ALA A 146 -7.37 0.61 -12.66
C ALA A 146 -8.40 1.61 -13.22
N LEU A 147 -8.08 2.91 -13.26
CA LEU A 147 -8.95 3.93 -13.87
C LEU A 147 -9.31 3.59 -15.31
N LYS A 148 -8.31 3.21 -16.11
CA LYS A 148 -8.52 2.81 -17.50
C LYS A 148 -9.36 1.54 -17.63
N ASP A 149 -9.13 0.55 -16.79
CA ASP A 149 -9.87 -0.72 -16.82
C ASP A 149 -11.34 -0.53 -16.40
N ALA A 150 -11.62 0.45 -15.53
CA ALA A 150 -12.98 0.86 -15.15
C ALA A 150 -13.63 1.84 -16.13
N ASP A 151 -12.92 2.27 -17.18
CA ASP A 151 -13.34 3.33 -18.12
C ASP A 151 -13.68 4.67 -17.43
N LEU A 152 -12.91 5.03 -16.41
CA LEU A 152 -13.10 6.25 -15.61
C LEU A 152 -11.88 7.16 -15.68
N SER A 153 -12.12 8.45 -15.46
CA SER A 153 -11.11 9.46 -15.22
C SER A 153 -10.98 9.76 -13.72
N THR A 154 -9.93 10.49 -13.34
CA THR A 154 -9.77 10.95 -11.95
C THR A 154 -10.92 11.87 -11.51
N GLY A 155 -11.59 12.55 -12.46
CA GLY A 155 -12.72 13.44 -12.19
C GLY A 155 -14.01 12.70 -11.80
N ASP A 156 -14.11 11.42 -12.15
CA ASP A 156 -15.27 10.58 -11.86
C ASP A 156 -15.19 9.91 -10.48
N ILE A 157 -14.03 9.99 -9.80
CA ILE A 157 -13.86 9.45 -8.45
C ILE A 157 -14.42 10.43 -7.43
N ASP A 158 -15.42 10.02 -6.65
CA ASP A 158 -16.03 10.84 -5.60
C ASP A 158 -15.16 10.94 -4.35
N GLU A 159 -14.55 9.83 -3.92
CA GLU A 159 -13.82 9.75 -2.66
C GLU A 159 -12.58 8.85 -2.77
N VAL A 160 -11.51 9.26 -2.08
CA VAL A 160 -10.24 8.54 -2.02
C VAL A 160 -10.04 8.03 -0.59
N ILE A 161 -9.82 6.72 -0.44
CA ILE A 161 -9.65 6.06 0.86
C ILE A 161 -8.24 5.50 0.94
N LEU A 162 -7.51 5.85 2.00
CA LEU A 162 -6.18 5.30 2.28
C LEU A 162 -6.30 4.16 3.31
N VAL A 163 -5.69 3.03 2.99
CA VAL A 163 -5.61 1.84 3.85
C VAL A 163 -4.15 1.40 3.96
N GLY A 164 -3.78 0.79 5.08
CA GLY A 164 -2.43 0.28 5.30
C GLY A 164 -1.47 1.31 5.92
N GLY A 165 -0.63 0.84 6.84
CA GLY A 165 0.22 1.72 7.66
C GLY A 165 1.23 2.56 6.87
N GLN A 166 1.67 2.10 5.70
CA GLN A 166 2.64 2.82 4.88
C GLN A 166 2.01 4.06 4.19
N THR A 167 0.67 4.16 4.13
CA THR A 167 -0.03 5.39 3.68
C THR A 167 0.09 6.57 4.64
N ARG A 168 0.53 6.34 5.89
CA ARG A 168 0.74 7.39 6.89
C ARG A 168 1.90 8.33 6.56
N MET A 169 2.77 7.94 5.61
CA MET A 169 3.84 8.80 5.12
C MET A 169 3.25 10.03 4.40
N PRO A 170 3.56 11.28 4.81
CA PRO A 170 2.97 12.48 4.21
C PRO A 170 3.13 12.59 2.69
N LYS A 171 4.25 12.07 2.17
CA LYS A 171 4.52 12.05 0.72
C LYS A 171 3.56 11.14 -0.05
N VAL A 172 3.14 10.00 0.53
CA VAL A 172 2.14 9.10 -0.07
C VAL A 172 0.82 9.85 -0.18
N THR A 173 0.32 10.40 0.93
CA THR A 173 -0.94 11.16 0.95
C THR A 173 -0.93 12.29 -0.08
N LYS A 174 0.14 13.08 -0.13
CA LYS A 174 0.28 14.20 -1.08
C LYS A 174 0.32 13.73 -2.53
N MET A 175 1.00 12.61 -2.81
CA MET A 175 1.08 12.06 -4.16
C MET A 175 -0.28 11.55 -4.64
N VAL A 176 -0.99 10.81 -3.77
CA VAL A 176 -2.33 10.31 -4.06
C VAL A 176 -3.31 11.48 -4.25
N GLN A 177 -3.27 12.48 -3.36
CA GLN A 177 -4.08 13.69 -3.47
C GLN A 177 -3.86 14.42 -4.80
N ASN A 178 -2.60 14.61 -5.19
CA ASN A 178 -2.27 15.28 -6.46
C ASN A 178 -2.71 14.45 -7.68
N PHE A 179 -2.67 13.12 -7.60
CA PHE A 179 -3.04 12.25 -8.71
C PHE A 179 -4.56 12.24 -8.94
N PHE A 180 -5.34 12.08 -7.88
CA PHE A 180 -6.81 12.07 -7.97
C PHE A 180 -7.44 13.48 -7.87
N ASP A 181 -6.62 14.52 -7.70
CA ASP A 181 -7.05 15.90 -7.42
C ASP A 181 -8.09 15.99 -6.29
N LYS A 182 -7.89 15.16 -5.25
CA LYS A 182 -8.88 14.98 -4.18
C LYS A 182 -8.24 14.64 -2.85
N GLU A 183 -8.67 15.33 -1.80
CA GLU A 183 -8.24 15.07 -0.42
C GLU A 183 -8.71 13.69 0.04
N PRO A 184 -7.79 12.81 0.48
CA PRO A 184 -8.19 11.51 1.00
C PRO A 184 -9.00 11.60 2.29
N LYS A 185 -9.94 10.68 2.44
CA LYS A 185 -10.81 10.57 3.62
C LYS A 185 -9.99 10.27 4.86
N LYS A 186 -10.29 11.00 5.94
CA LYS A 186 -9.60 10.88 7.25
C LYS A 186 -10.41 10.12 8.29
N ASP A 187 -11.65 9.75 7.97
CA ASP A 187 -12.60 9.11 8.86
C ASP A 187 -12.64 7.57 8.72
N VAL A 188 -11.61 7.00 8.08
CA VAL A 188 -11.34 5.57 7.97
C VAL A 188 -10.07 5.27 8.73
N ASN A 189 -10.11 4.27 9.61
CA ASN A 189 -8.91 3.80 10.29
C ASN A 189 -8.11 2.90 9.32
N PRO A 190 -6.92 3.31 8.85
CA PRO A 190 -6.16 2.56 7.85
C PRO A 190 -5.65 1.21 8.37
N ASP A 191 -5.59 1.01 9.70
CA ASP A 191 -5.06 -0.23 10.29
C ASP A 191 -6.17 -1.26 10.57
N GLU A 192 -7.42 -0.82 10.72
CA GLU A 192 -8.55 -1.67 11.15
C GLU A 192 -9.62 -1.88 10.07
N ALA A 193 -9.67 -1.02 9.06
CA ALA A 193 -10.74 -1.04 8.05
C ALA A 193 -10.88 -2.40 7.35
N VAL A 194 -9.76 -3.07 7.06
CA VAL A 194 -9.74 -4.40 6.42
C VAL A 194 -10.37 -5.45 7.35
N ALA A 195 -9.93 -5.51 8.61
CA ALA A 195 -10.45 -6.47 9.59
C ALA A 195 -11.95 -6.25 9.88
N MET A 196 -12.38 -4.99 9.98
CA MET A 196 -13.79 -4.64 10.09
C MET A 196 -14.59 -5.07 8.85
N GLY A 197 -14.04 -4.88 7.65
CA GLY A 197 -14.65 -5.33 6.40
C GLY A 197 -14.85 -6.85 6.36
N ALA A 198 -13.84 -7.61 6.79
CA ALA A 198 -13.94 -9.06 6.91
C ALA A 198 -15.02 -9.50 7.91
N ALA A 199 -15.14 -8.82 9.06
CA ALA A 199 -16.19 -9.11 10.03
C ALA A 199 -17.60 -8.82 9.48
N ILE A 200 -17.77 -7.72 8.74
CA ILE A 200 -19.02 -7.40 8.05
C ILE A 200 -19.36 -8.48 7.03
N GLN A 201 -18.39 -8.90 6.21
CA GLN A 201 -18.60 -9.97 5.22
C GLN A 201 -19.02 -11.29 5.89
N ALA A 202 -18.41 -11.64 7.03
CA ALA A 202 -18.82 -12.81 7.80
C ALA A 202 -20.26 -12.68 8.32
N GLY A 203 -20.67 -11.48 8.76
CA GLY A 203 -22.05 -11.17 9.14
C GLY A 203 -23.04 -11.29 7.99
N VAL A 204 -22.66 -10.89 6.76
CA VAL A 204 -23.49 -11.07 5.55
C VAL A 204 -23.67 -12.55 5.25
N LEU A 205 -22.59 -13.34 5.28
CA LEU A 205 -22.65 -14.79 5.08
C LEU A 205 -23.47 -15.51 6.17
N GLY A 206 -23.43 -15.02 7.41
CA GLY A 206 -24.23 -15.53 8.52
C GLY A 206 -25.70 -15.08 8.51
N GLY A 207 -26.05 -14.08 7.70
CA GLY A 207 -27.38 -13.48 7.65
C GLY A 207 -27.70 -12.47 8.77
N ASP A 208 -26.71 -12.14 9.61
CA ASP A 208 -26.82 -11.14 10.67
C ASP A 208 -26.77 -9.70 10.11
N VAL A 209 -25.98 -9.51 9.05
CA VAL A 209 -25.96 -8.27 8.26
C VAL A 209 -26.84 -8.48 7.03
N LYS A 210 -27.85 -7.64 6.88
CA LYS A 210 -28.82 -7.69 5.78
C LYS A 210 -28.62 -6.49 4.86
N ASP A 211 -29.25 -6.55 3.69
CA ASP A 211 -29.36 -5.42 2.77
C ASP A 211 -27.97 -4.91 2.29
N VAL A 212 -27.03 -5.83 2.12
CA VAL A 212 -25.69 -5.60 1.57
C VAL A 212 -25.40 -6.65 0.50
N LEU A 213 -25.11 -6.19 -0.71
CA LEU A 213 -24.67 -6.99 -1.83
C LEU A 213 -23.24 -6.58 -2.23
N LEU A 214 -22.38 -7.57 -2.45
CA LEU A 214 -21.00 -7.37 -2.92
C LEU A 214 -20.79 -8.16 -4.21
N LEU A 215 -20.36 -7.45 -5.26
CA LEU A 215 -19.91 -7.99 -6.53
C LEU A 215 -18.42 -7.70 -6.66
N ASP A 216 -17.60 -8.75 -6.62
CA ASP A 216 -16.14 -8.65 -6.73
C ASP A 216 -15.68 -9.20 -8.08
N VAL A 217 -14.39 -9.06 -8.42
CA VAL A 217 -13.81 -9.44 -9.72
C VAL A 217 -12.56 -10.30 -9.59
N THR A 218 -12.19 -11.01 -10.67
CA THR A 218 -10.85 -11.64 -10.76
C THR A 218 -9.78 -10.60 -11.14
N PRO A 219 -8.67 -10.46 -10.40
CA PRO A 219 -7.66 -9.44 -10.69
C PRO A 219 -6.79 -9.74 -11.92
N LEU A 220 -6.76 -11.00 -12.35
CA LEU A 220 -5.89 -11.49 -13.43
C LEU A 220 -6.71 -12.21 -14.49
N SER A 221 -6.25 -12.12 -15.74
CA SER A 221 -6.81 -12.91 -16.83
C SER A 221 -6.45 -14.38 -16.63
N LEU A 222 -7.45 -15.25 -16.64
CA LEU A 222 -7.27 -16.69 -16.67
C LEU A 222 -7.19 -17.15 -18.12
N GLY A 223 -6.25 -18.01 -18.45
CA GLY A 223 -6.10 -18.54 -19.80
C GLY A 223 -5.21 -19.77 -19.86
N ILE A 224 -5.01 -20.26 -21.08
CA ILE A 224 -4.21 -21.44 -21.37
C ILE A 224 -3.14 -21.12 -22.41
N GLU A 225 -2.03 -21.85 -22.33
CA GLU A 225 -1.03 -21.85 -23.38
C GLU A 225 -1.57 -22.59 -24.61
N THR A 226 -1.41 -22.00 -25.78
CA THR A 226 -1.81 -22.55 -27.08
C THR A 226 -0.61 -22.72 -28.00
N MET A 227 -0.81 -23.43 -29.12
CA MET A 227 0.27 -23.75 -30.07
C MET A 227 1.10 -22.51 -30.44
N GLY A 228 2.42 -22.62 -30.30
CA GLY A 228 3.35 -21.50 -30.48
C GLY A 228 3.72 -20.78 -29.19
N GLY A 229 3.30 -21.29 -28.03
CA GLY A 229 3.64 -20.70 -26.72
C GLY A 229 2.87 -19.41 -26.43
N VAL A 230 1.70 -19.24 -27.04
CA VAL A 230 0.88 -18.03 -26.93
C VAL A 230 -0.15 -18.21 -25.81
N MET A 231 -0.22 -17.24 -24.90
CA MET A 231 -1.26 -17.18 -23.87
C MET A 231 -2.59 -16.77 -24.51
N THR A 232 -3.56 -17.68 -24.53
CA THR A 232 -4.93 -17.41 -24.94
C THR A 232 -5.80 -17.27 -23.70
N LYS A 233 -6.37 -16.07 -23.52
CA LYS A 233 -7.23 -15.75 -22.38
C LYS A 233 -8.61 -16.38 -22.57
N LEU A 234 -9.15 -16.92 -21.47
CA LEU A 234 -10.48 -17.51 -21.37
C LEU A 234 -11.42 -16.63 -20.55
N ILE A 235 -10.91 -16.07 -19.44
CA ILE A 235 -11.62 -15.10 -18.60
C ILE A 235 -10.72 -13.88 -18.49
N GLU A 236 -11.23 -12.71 -18.86
CA GLU A 236 -10.46 -11.47 -18.79
C GLU A 236 -10.31 -11.01 -17.33
N LYS A 237 -9.28 -10.19 -17.07
CA LYS A 237 -9.13 -9.55 -15.76
C LYS A 237 -10.31 -8.59 -15.54
N ASN A 238 -10.64 -8.33 -14.29
CA ASN A 238 -11.81 -7.56 -13.85
C ASN A 238 -13.18 -8.16 -14.26
N THR A 239 -13.24 -9.45 -14.62
CA THR A 239 -14.53 -10.14 -14.78
C THR A 239 -15.16 -10.41 -13.42
N THR A 240 -16.42 -10.02 -13.23
CA THR A 240 -17.19 -10.25 -12.00
C THR A 240 -17.23 -11.73 -11.64
N ILE A 241 -17.05 -12.05 -10.35
CA ILE A 241 -17.09 -13.40 -9.80
C ILE A 241 -18.31 -13.59 -8.89
N PRO A 242 -18.88 -14.81 -8.84
CA PRO A 242 -18.48 -16.02 -9.56
C PRO A 242 -18.78 -15.99 -11.07
N THR A 243 -17.96 -16.66 -11.89
CA THR A 243 -18.13 -16.74 -13.35
C THR A 243 -17.67 -18.10 -13.92
N ASN A 244 -17.97 -18.39 -15.18
CA ASN A 244 -17.52 -19.56 -15.93
C ASN A 244 -17.00 -19.19 -17.34
N ALA A 245 -16.08 -20.00 -17.87
CA ALA A 245 -15.52 -19.85 -19.22
C ALA A 245 -16.26 -20.73 -20.24
#